data_AF-A0A7C4GZS6-F1
#
_entry.id   AF-A0A7C4GZS6-F1
#
_cell.length_a   1.000
_cell.length_b   1.000
_cell.length_c   1.000
_cell.angle_alpha   90.00
_cell.angle_beta   90.00
_cell.angle_gamma   90.00
#
_symmetry.space_group_name_H-M   'P 1'
#
loop_
_entity.id
_entity.type
_entity.pdbx_description
1 polymer ?
#
loop_
_entity_poly.entity_id
_entity_poly.type
_entity_poly.pdbx_seq_one_letter_code
_entity_poly.pdbx_strand_id
1 'polypeptide(L)' 'MESKLSVGFDIYGFEGYRRIIAGFGYNGEVTLSFLDHLLSLRPSIARVCKYADHAIALLRVINFNLEGTTRWDVSECGR' A
#
# COMPACT_ATOMS: atom_id res chain seq x y z
N MET A 1 8.00 -28.37 -10.98
CA MET A 1 8.67 -27.63 -12.08
C MET A 1 8.54 -26.16 -11.71
N GLU A 2 9.44 -25.71 -10.85
CA GLU A 2 9.41 -24.36 -10.27
C GLU A 2 10.42 -23.45 -10.98
N SER A 3 10.18 -22.15 -10.85
CA SER A 3 11.20 -21.09 -10.90
C SER A 3 11.63 -20.57 -12.27
N LYS A 4 10.79 -19.73 -12.90
CA LYS A 4 11.22 -18.70 -13.87
C LYS A 4 10.36 -17.43 -13.86
N LEU A 5 9.99 -16.90 -12.69
CA LEU A 5 9.34 -15.58 -12.59
C LEU A 5 9.64 -14.93 -11.23
N SER A 6 10.90 -14.60 -10.90
CA SER A 6 11.16 -13.96 -9.58
C SER A 6 12.37 -13.03 -9.47
N VAL A 7 12.98 -12.56 -10.57
CA VAL A 7 14.21 -11.75 -10.44
C VAL A 7 14.03 -10.31 -10.94
N GLY A 8 13.02 -10.02 -11.78
CA GLY A 8 12.78 -8.66 -12.30
C GLY A 8 11.69 -7.85 -11.58
N PHE A 9 10.74 -8.53 -10.92
CA PHE A 9 9.50 -7.89 -10.41
C PHE A 9 9.54 -7.60 -8.89
N ASP A 10 10.40 -8.29 -8.14
CA ASP A 10 10.31 -8.34 -6.67
C ASP A 10 11.03 -7.20 -5.93
N ILE A 11 11.87 -6.40 -6.60
CA ILE A 11 12.62 -5.30 -5.94
C ILE A 11 12.37 -3.96 -6.64
N TYR A 12 12.38 -3.94 -7.98
CA TYR A 12 12.08 -2.72 -8.75
C TYR A 12 10.60 -2.32 -8.69
N GLY A 13 9.69 -3.29 -8.57
CA GLY A 13 8.25 -3.03 -8.49
C GLY A 13 7.85 -2.37 -7.16
N PHE A 14 8.32 -2.92 -6.03
CA PHE A 14 7.97 -2.40 -4.71
C PHE A 14 8.58 -1.01 -4.45
N GLU A 15 9.83 -0.77 -4.85
CA GLU A 15 10.43 0.57 -4.76
C GLU A 15 9.71 1.60 -5.62
N GLY A 16 9.18 1.20 -6.80
CA GLY A 16 8.32 2.04 -7.62
C GLY A 16 7.05 2.46 -6.86
N TYR A 17 6.40 1.51 -6.19
CA TYR A 17 5.25 1.80 -5.34
C TYR A 17 5.61 2.71 -4.17
N ARG A 18 6.72 2.48 -3.46
CA ARG A 18 7.17 3.35 -2.36
C ARG A 18 7.33 4.80 -2.80
N ARG A 19 7.94 5.04 -3.98
CA ARG A 19 8.11 6.38 -4.55
C ARG A 19 6.78 7.06 -4.87
N ILE A 20 5.83 6.33 -5.46
CA ILE A 20 4.49 6.86 -5.75
C ILE A 20 3.77 7.22 -4.45
N ILE A 21 3.80 6.33 -3.46
CA ILE A 21 3.13 6.51 -2.17
C ILE A 21 3.72 7.69 -1.40
N ALA A 22 5.04 7.87 -1.40
CA ALA A 22 5.71 9.02 -0.78
C ALA A 22 5.24 10.37 -1.35
N GLY A 23 4.73 10.40 -2.58
CA GLY A 23 4.17 11.60 -3.21
C GLY A 23 2.82 12.07 -2.63
N PHE A 24 2.18 11.29 -1.75
CA PHE A 24 0.87 11.61 -1.15
C PHE A 24 0.96 12.31 0.22
N GLY A 25 2.13 12.84 0.59
CA GLY A 25 2.33 13.55 1.86
C GLY A 25 2.06 12.67 3.08
N TYR A 26 1.36 13.20 4.09
CA TYR A 26 1.10 12.50 5.35
C TYR A 26 0.42 11.14 5.17
N ASN A 27 -0.58 11.04 4.28
CA ASN A 27 -1.26 9.76 4.02
C ASN A 27 -0.34 8.75 3.35
N GLY A 28 0.62 9.24 2.55
CA GLY A 28 1.71 8.45 2.01
C GLY A 28 2.60 7.86 3.11
N GLU A 29 3.03 8.69 4.07
CA GLU A 29 3.88 8.26 5.19
C GLU A 29 3.20 7.18 6.06
N VAL A 30 1.93 7.38 6.39
CA VAL A 30 1.11 6.38 7.11
C VAL A 30 1.04 5.08 6.33
N THR A 31 0.79 5.16 5.02
CA THR A 31 0.71 3.99 4.14
C THR A 31 2.04 3.25 4.07
N LEU A 32 3.17 3.96 3.98
CA LEU A 32 4.49 3.34 3.99
C LEU A 32 4.77 2.62 5.32
N SER A 33 4.41 3.23 6.45
CA SER A 33 4.53 2.59 7.76
C SER A 33 3.71 1.31 7.86
N PHE A 34 2.48 1.31 7.32
CA PHE A 34 1.66 0.11 7.20
C PHE A 34 2.33 -0.98 6.33
N LEU A 35 2.90 -0.62 5.18
CA LEU A 35 3.57 -1.58 4.30
C LEU A 35 4.85 -2.15 4.93
N ASP A 36 5.62 -1.34 5.66
CA ASP A 36 6.79 -1.78 6.42
C ASP A 36 6.40 -2.73 7.55
N HIS A 37 5.30 -2.43 8.27
CA HIS A 37 4.73 -3.35 9.24
C HIS A 37 4.28 -4.65 8.58
N LEU A 38 3.60 -4.59 7.44
CA LEU A 38 3.16 -5.76 6.69
C LEU A 38 4.35 -6.63 6.28
N LEU A 39 5.45 -6.04 5.79
CA LEU A 39 6.69 -6.77 5.48
C LEU A 39 7.28 -7.47 6.71
N SER A 40 7.21 -6.86 7.89
CA SER A 40 7.69 -7.47 9.15
C SER A 40 6.95 -8.78 9.50
N LEU A 41 5.70 -8.94 9.03
CA LEU A 41 4.91 -10.17 9.18
C LEU A 41 5.32 -11.29 8.20
N ARG A 42 6.36 -11.06 7.39
CA ARG A 42 6.90 -11.97 6.37
C ARG A 42 5.89 -12.52 5.35
N PRO A 43 4.95 -11.73 4.80
CA PRO A 43 4.18 -12.13 3.63
C PRO A 43 5.10 -12.19 2.39
N SER A 44 4.62 -12.79 1.30
CA SER A 44 5.32 -12.71 0.02
C SER A 44 5.35 -11.26 -0.50
N ILE A 45 6.43 -10.90 -1.19
CA ILE A 45 6.56 -9.59 -1.87
C ILE A 45 5.36 -9.33 -2.77
N ALA A 46 4.93 -10.32 -3.55
CA ALA A 46 3.75 -10.22 -4.41
C ALA A 46 2.48 -9.78 -3.65
N ARG A 47 2.30 -10.27 -2.42
CA ARG A 47 1.18 -9.87 -1.57
C ARG A 47 1.31 -8.42 -1.13
N VAL A 48 2.50 -7.99 -0.72
CA VAL A 48 2.77 -6.59 -0.33
C VAL A 48 2.56 -5.64 -1.51
N CYS A 49 3.05 -6.00 -2.71
CA CYS A 49 2.81 -5.22 -3.92
C CYS A 49 1.32 -5.06 -4.23
N LYS A 50 0.50 -6.11 -4.03
CA LYS A 50 -0.95 -6.02 -4.19
C LYS A 50 -1.59 -5.04 -3.20
N TYR A 51 -1.13 -5.02 -1.95
CA TYR A 51 -1.59 -4.01 -0.98
C TYR A 51 -1.14 -2.60 -1.37
N ALA A 52 0.08 -2.43 -1.85
CA ALA A 52 0.59 -1.13 -2.28
C ALA A 52 -0.20 -0.57 -3.49
N ASP A 53 -0.55 -1.43 -4.45
CA ASP A 53 -1.38 -1.07 -5.61
C ASP A 53 -2.77 -0.58 -5.18
N HIS A 54 -3.42 -1.32 -4.28
CA HIS A 54 -4.71 -0.90 -3.70
C HIS A 54 -4.58 0.38 -2.88
N ALA A 55 -3.50 0.54 -2.11
CA ALA A 55 -3.27 1.73 -1.31
C ALA A 55 -3.13 2.98 -2.18
N ILE A 56 -2.43 2.89 -3.33
CA ILE A 56 -2.33 4.02 -4.28
C ILE A 56 -3.71 4.39 -4.82
N ALA A 57 -4.56 3.42 -5.15
CA ALA A 57 -5.92 3.71 -5.59
C ALA A 57 -6.68 4.48 -4.50
N LEU A 58 -6.59 4.05 -3.24
CA LEU A 58 -7.23 4.72 -2.10
C LEU A 58 -6.67 6.14 -1.85
N LEU A 59 -5.35 6.31 -1.90
CA LEU A 59 -4.69 7.60 -1.68
C LEU A 59 -5.05 8.65 -2.73
N ARG A 60 -5.42 8.22 -3.94
CA ARG A 60 -5.90 9.13 -5.00
C ARG A 60 -7.30 9.65 -4.75
N VAL A 61 -8.14 8.92 -4.03
CA VAL A 61 -9.55 9.25 -3.84
C VAL A 61 -9.87 9.75 -2.43
N ILE A 62 -9.05 9.41 -1.44
CA ILE A 62 -9.33 9.72 -0.04
C ILE A 62 -8.23 10.64 0.52
N ASN A 63 -8.65 11.76 1.10
CA ASN A 63 -7.83 12.54 2.01
C ASN A 63 -8.04 12.02 3.44
N PHE A 64 -7.26 11.03 3.86
CA PHE A 64 -7.38 10.41 5.18
C PHE A 64 -6.92 11.39 6.27
N ASN A 65 -7.84 12.15 6.84
CA ASN A 65 -7.57 12.81 8.12
C ASN A 65 -7.76 11.80 9.26
N LEU A 66 -6.71 11.07 9.64
CA LEU A 66 -6.77 10.06 10.70
C LEU A 66 -7.35 10.60 12.02
N GLU A 67 -7.05 11.85 12.38
CA GLU A 67 -7.56 12.46 13.62
C GLU A 67 -9.08 12.71 13.58
N GLY A 68 -9.64 12.90 12.39
CA GLY A 68 -11.08 13.13 12.19
C GLY A 68 -11.85 11.92 11.64
N THR A 69 -11.17 10.83 11.31
CA THR A 69 -11.80 9.68 10.64
C THR A 69 -12.72 8.96 11.61
N THR A 70 -14.01 8.90 11.27
CA THR A 70 -15.02 8.17 12.02
C THR A 70 -15.28 6.81 11.39
N ARG A 71 -15.91 5.89 12.14
CA ARG A 71 -16.34 4.59 11.62
C ARG A 71 -17.26 4.73 10.40
N TRP A 72 -17.97 5.85 10.27
CA TRP A 72 -18.91 6.12 9.17
C TRP A 72 -18.20 6.32 7.83
N ASP A 73 -17.04 6.98 7.84
CA ASP A 73 -16.21 7.22 6.65
C ASP A 73 -15.74 5.90 6.01
N VAL A 74 -15.60 4.84 6.82
CA VAL A 74 -15.23 3.50 6.36
C VAL A 74 -16.46 2.68 5.94
N SER A 75 -17.62 2.92 6.54
CA SER A 75 -18.84 2.13 6.27
C SER A 75 -19.65 2.56 5.05
N GLU A 76 -19.55 3.83 4.62
CA GLU A 76 -20.27 4.33 3.45
C GLU A 76 -19.59 3.95 2.12
N CYS A 77 -18.34 3.48 2.12
CA CYS A 77 -17.60 3.04 0.93
C CYS A 77 -18.08 1.67 0.36
N GLY A 78 -19.26 1.21 0.77
CA GLY A 78 -19.82 -0.11 0.43
C GLY A 78 -21.29 -0.10 -0.04
N ARG A 79 -21.85 1.05 -0.42
CA ARG A 79 -23.17 1.12 -1.09
C ARG A 79 -23.05 1.56 -2.54
#